data_AF-A0A261EXM5-F1
#
_entry.id   AF-A0A261EXM5-F1
#
_cell.length_a   1.000
_cell.length_b   1.000
_cell.length_c   1.000
_cell.angle_alpha   90.00
_cell.angle_beta   90.00
_cell.angle_gamma   90.00
#
_symmetry.space_group_name_H-M   'P 1'
#
loop_
_entity.id
_entity.type
_entity.pdbx_description
1 polymer ?
#
loop_
_entity_poly.entity_id
_entity_poly.type
_entity_poly.pdbx_seq_one_letter_code
_entity_poly.pdbx_strand_id
1 'polypeptide(L)'
;MTKKSNECQTLLDAIDWCNAQSTEGRENANLLSGRVHTDIERPDLAIETADGRLIGLEHFRVDHFIKGKNHASAVAQLSNEANKKRKQLVRQFHGNPPTDDIAELLLNTCDNALRQQRNACIMDIVSSLEQGAFGNNGHIKKIPAYLCNLQRRYRTDATVEIGFVIEFHTNLQNLFLNTAEGTTRTYNGELPMFTELYEQLNRISKNVDWIVLASYPALTFDIAQAAIIDCRNGEFSKSMERQGLAPVTYLGLGRTSPVAPIRKSKENQATSYTKKEENSHTYHLMIANNSDYPKPENLMENALSEAPKALQLATAGKPFCATQSVQMLYEICTRLGNPGTAATKDGVYKTLRSNPRRVKLLCEEFEERWQLKPTDD
;
A
#
# COMPACT_ATOMS: atom_id res chain seq x y z
N MET A 1 -14.49 11.65 -14.86
CA MET A 1 -14.36 10.18 -15.00
C MET A 1 -15.56 9.54 -14.33
N THR A 2 -16.26 8.62 -15.01
CA THR A 2 -17.37 7.83 -14.43
C THR A 2 -16.81 6.62 -13.69
N LYS A 3 -17.56 6.03 -12.74
CA LYS A 3 -17.10 4.85 -11.98
C LYS A 3 -16.61 3.72 -12.90
N LYS A 4 -17.38 3.40 -13.94
CA LYS A 4 -17.05 2.39 -14.95
C LYS A 4 -15.78 2.70 -15.77
N SER A 5 -15.50 3.99 -15.99
CA SER A 5 -14.27 4.41 -16.66
C SER A 5 -13.05 4.18 -15.76
N ASN A 6 -13.18 4.33 -14.44
CA ASN A 6 -12.08 4.05 -13.50
C ASN A 6 -11.79 2.54 -13.42
N GLU A 7 -12.83 1.72 -13.28
CA GLU A 7 -12.70 0.26 -13.18
C GLU A 7 -11.95 -0.33 -14.40
N CYS A 8 -12.34 0.10 -15.61
CA CYS A 8 -11.68 -0.30 -16.83
C CYS A 8 -10.24 0.24 -16.90
N GLN A 9 -10.00 1.48 -16.46
CA GLN A 9 -8.65 2.06 -16.46
C GLN A 9 -7.71 1.27 -15.54
N THR A 10 -8.15 0.89 -14.34
CA THR A 10 -7.35 0.10 -13.40
C THR A 10 -6.90 -1.24 -14.02
N LEU A 11 -7.77 -1.91 -14.77
CA LEU A 11 -7.42 -3.13 -15.50
C LEU A 11 -6.37 -2.86 -16.59
N LEU A 12 -6.56 -1.81 -17.38
CA LEU A 12 -5.65 -1.45 -18.47
C LEU A 12 -4.27 -1.04 -17.93
N ASP A 13 -4.22 -0.23 -16.88
CA ASP A 13 -2.97 0.15 -16.21
C ASP A 13 -2.20 -1.08 -15.71
N ALA A 14 -2.91 -2.07 -15.15
CA ALA A 14 -2.30 -3.31 -14.70
C ALA A 14 -1.77 -4.17 -15.87
N ILE A 15 -2.53 -4.28 -16.97
CA ILE A 15 -2.09 -4.98 -18.19
C ILE A 15 -0.85 -4.33 -18.79
N ASP A 16 -0.85 -3.00 -18.94
CA ASP A 16 0.26 -2.24 -19.50
C ASP A 16 1.52 -2.38 -18.61
N TRP A 17 1.34 -2.30 -17.30
CA TRP A 17 2.42 -2.55 -16.34
C TRP A 17 2.99 -3.96 -16.49
N CYS A 18 2.15 -5.00 -16.48
CA CYS A 18 2.60 -6.39 -16.60
C CYS A 18 3.26 -6.68 -17.96
N ASN A 19 2.78 -6.08 -19.05
CA ASN A 19 3.40 -6.20 -20.36
C ASN A 19 4.84 -5.64 -20.39
N ALA A 20 5.08 -4.54 -19.69
CA ALA A 20 6.40 -3.94 -19.55
C ALA A 20 7.36 -4.74 -18.64
N GLN A 21 6.84 -5.67 -17.84
CA GLN A 21 7.58 -6.38 -16.79
C GLN A 21 7.75 -7.89 -17.10
N SER A 22 7.91 -8.71 -16.06
CA SER A 22 8.31 -10.13 -16.07
C SER A 22 7.58 -11.02 -17.09
N THR A 23 8.22 -12.12 -17.48
CA THR A 23 7.68 -13.08 -18.47
C THR A 23 6.30 -13.62 -18.07
N GLU A 24 6.15 -14.08 -16.82
CA GLU A 24 4.87 -14.62 -16.31
C GLU A 24 3.76 -13.55 -16.27
N GLY A 25 4.08 -12.32 -15.81
CA GLY A 25 3.11 -11.23 -15.77
C GLY A 25 2.58 -10.89 -17.17
N ARG A 26 3.48 -10.85 -18.16
CA ARG A 26 3.12 -10.64 -19.57
C ARG A 26 2.29 -11.80 -20.14
N GLU A 27 2.63 -13.04 -19.84
CA GLU A 27 1.85 -14.21 -20.26
C GLU A 27 0.43 -14.16 -19.70
N ASN A 28 0.27 -13.84 -18.41
CA ASN A 28 -1.03 -13.71 -17.78
C ASN A 28 -1.82 -12.50 -18.30
N ALA A 29 -1.15 -11.38 -18.58
CA ALA A 29 -1.77 -10.22 -19.24
C ALA A 29 -2.33 -10.59 -20.63
N ASN A 30 -1.59 -11.38 -21.41
CA ASN A 30 -2.05 -11.87 -22.71
C ASN A 30 -3.27 -12.78 -22.58
N LEU A 31 -3.36 -13.59 -21.53
CA LEU A 31 -4.52 -14.46 -21.26
C LEU A 31 -5.78 -13.68 -20.85
N LEU A 32 -5.60 -12.47 -20.31
CA LEU A 32 -6.66 -11.49 -20.03
C LEU A 32 -6.85 -10.47 -21.16
N SER A 33 -6.22 -10.66 -22.32
CA SER A 33 -6.40 -9.77 -23.47
C SER A 33 -7.66 -10.13 -24.27
N GLY A 34 -8.36 -9.11 -24.76
CA GLY A 34 -9.59 -9.30 -25.51
C GLY A 34 -10.44 -8.04 -25.57
N ARG A 35 -11.69 -8.22 -26.01
CA ARG A 35 -12.66 -7.13 -26.03
C ARG A 35 -13.22 -6.92 -24.62
N VAL A 36 -12.99 -5.75 -24.05
CA VAL A 36 -13.51 -5.37 -22.73
C VAL A 36 -14.92 -4.79 -22.84
N HIS A 37 -15.83 -5.35 -22.07
CA HIS A 37 -17.23 -4.95 -21.93
C HIS A 37 -17.46 -4.29 -20.57
N THR A 38 -17.90 -3.03 -20.59
CA THR A 38 -18.22 -2.24 -19.39
C THR A 38 -19.73 -1.99 -19.26
N ASP A 39 -20.54 -2.46 -20.20
CA ASP A 39 -22.00 -2.27 -20.22
C ASP A 39 -22.76 -3.23 -19.29
N ILE A 40 -22.09 -4.25 -18.76
CA ILE A 40 -22.64 -5.17 -17.77
C ILE A 40 -22.82 -4.48 -16.39
N GLU A 41 -23.82 -4.90 -15.60
CA GLU A 41 -24.03 -4.38 -14.24
C GLU A 41 -23.17 -5.09 -13.20
N ARG A 42 -23.05 -6.42 -13.31
CA ARG A 42 -22.27 -7.30 -12.41
C ARG A 42 -21.87 -8.58 -13.15
N PRO A 43 -20.58 -8.99 -13.16
CA PRO A 43 -19.44 -8.28 -12.55
C PRO A 43 -19.18 -6.93 -13.24
N ASP A 44 -18.35 -6.07 -12.63
CA ASP A 44 -18.12 -4.70 -13.15
C ASP A 44 -17.56 -4.68 -14.60
N LEU A 45 -16.76 -5.68 -14.97
CA LEU A 45 -16.16 -5.84 -16.30
C LEU A 45 -16.36 -7.27 -16.83
N ALA A 46 -16.39 -7.43 -18.15
CA ALA A 46 -16.25 -8.73 -18.80
C ALA A 46 -15.27 -8.64 -19.99
N ILE A 47 -14.51 -9.70 -20.24
CA ILE A 47 -13.56 -9.79 -21.34
C ILE A 47 -13.95 -10.97 -22.23
N GLU A 48 -14.22 -10.69 -23.51
CA GLU A 48 -14.34 -11.72 -24.54
C GLU A 48 -12.96 -11.91 -25.18
N THR A 49 -12.33 -13.04 -24.89
CA THR A 49 -10.98 -13.37 -25.37
C THR A 49 -11.03 -13.93 -26.79
N ALA A 50 -9.91 -13.87 -27.52
CA ALA A 50 -9.85 -14.35 -28.90
C ALA A 50 -10.09 -15.87 -29.04
N ASP A 51 -9.80 -16.65 -27.99
CA ASP A 51 -10.03 -18.09 -27.92
C ASP A 51 -11.46 -18.46 -27.47
N GLY A 52 -12.36 -17.47 -27.33
CA GLY A 52 -13.78 -17.68 -27.05
C GLY A 52 -14.12 -17.90 -25.57
N ARG A 53 -13.17 -17.66 -24.65
CA ARG A 53 -13.46 -17.62 -23.21
C ARG A 53 -14.11 -16.29 -22.85
N LEU A 54 -14.90 -16.32 -21.78
CA LEU A 54 -15.51 -15.14 -21.19
C LEU A 54 -14.99 -14.98 -19.76
N ILE A 55 -14.31 -13.87 -19.48
CA ILE A 55 -13.72 -13.62 -18.17
C ILE A 55 -14.46 -12.46 -17.51
N GLY A 56 -15.21 -12.75 -16.45
CA GLY A 56 -15.84 -11.73 -15.63
C GLY A 56 -14.88 -11.20 -14.56
N LEU A 57 -14.76 -9.88 -14.43
CA LEU A 57 -13.89 -9.26 -13.44
C LEU A 57 -14.67 -8.28 -12.58
N GLU A 58 -14.73 -8.55 -11.27
CA GLU A 58 -15.31 -7.62 -10.31
C GLU A 58 -14.22 -6.72 -9.73
N HIS A 59 -14.47 -5.41 -9.71
CA HIS A 59 -13.53 -4.43 -9.17
C HIS A 59 -13.87 -4.09 -7.73
N PHE A 60 -12.85 -4.02 -6.88
CA PHE A 60 -12.99 -3.35 -5.59
C PHE A 60 -11.68 -2.77 -5.09
N ARG A 61 -11.82 -1.78 -4.22
CA ARG A 61 -10.73 -1.02 -3.64
C ARG A 61 -10.34 -1.54 -2.26
N VAL A 62 -9.05 -1.54 -1.99
CA VAL A 62 -8.42 -1.84 -0.70
C VAL A 62 -7.61 -0.63 -0.25
N ASP A 63 -7.96 -0.07 0.90
CA ASP A 63 -7.31 1.13 1.41
C ASP A 63 -6.43 0.80 2.62
N HIS A 64 -5.23 1.39 2.66
CA HIS A 64 -4.44 1.46 3.89
C HIS A 64 -5.06 2.40 4.91
N PHE A 65 -5.71 3.47 4.44
CA PHE A 65 -6.31 4.48 5.31
C PHE A 65 -7.81 4.21 5.46
N ILE A 66 -8.17 3.43 6.48
CA ILE A 66 -9.56 3.09 6.78
C ILE A 66 -10.09 3.84 8.00
N LYS A 67 -11.41 4.07 8.04
CA LYS A 67 -12.07 4.76 9.15
C LYS A 67 -13.07 3.87 9.88
N GLY A 68 -12.88 3.76 11.20
CA GLY A 68 -13.82 3.12 12.12
C GLY A 68 -14.08 1.63 11.82
N LYS A 69 -15.10 1.06 12.47
CA LYS A 69 -15.43 -0.37 12.33
C LYS A 69 -15.97 -0.76 10.94
N ASN A 70 -16.35 0.22 10.12
CA ASN A 70 -16.97 -0.03 8.82
C ASN A 70 -15.94 -0.10 7.68
N HIS A 71 -14.64 0.08 7.96
CA HIS A 71 -13.55 -0.02 6.98
C HIS A 71 -13.77 0.88 5.75
N ALA A 72 -14.40 2.04 5.97
CA ALA A 72 -14.66 2.98 4.89
C ALA A 72 -13.36 3.69 4.48
N SER A 73 -13.18 3.87 3.16
CA SER A 73 -12.04 4.57 2.57
C SER A 73 -11.95 6.01 3.08
N ALA A 74 -10.93 6.30 3.90
CA ALA A 74 -10.70 7.65 4.39
C ALA A 74 -10.17 8.57 3.28
N VAL A 75 -9.40 8.02 2.32
CA VAL A 75 -8.90 8.75 1.15
C VAL A 75 -10.03 9.15 0.22
N ALA A 76 -10.94 8.23 -0.12
CA ALA A 76 -12.05 8.55 -1.00
C ALA A 76 -12.96 9.62 -0.37
N GLN A 77 -13.20 9.54 0.94
CA GLN A 77 -13.93 10.57 1.67
C GLN A 77 -13.21 11.93 1.58
N LEU A 78 -11.91 11.96 1.87
CA LEU A 78 -11.10 13.18 1.81
C LEU A 78 -11.12 13.82 0.41
N SER A 79 -10.92 13.02 -0.64
CA SER A 79 -10.94 13.48 -2.03
C SER A 79 -12.32 14.01 -2.42
N ASN A 80 -13.40 13.34 -2.01
CA ASN A 80 -14.77 13.79 -2.27
C ASN A 80 -15.09 15.11 -1.55
N GLU A 81 -14.68 15.25 -0.28
CA GLU A 81 -14.86 16.48 0.50
C GLU A 81 -14.05 17.65 -0.10
N ALA A 82 -12.78 17.41 -0.44
CA ALA A 82 -11.93 18.41 -1.08
C ALA A 82 -12.50 18.86 -2.44
N ASN A 83 -12.93 17.91 -3.28
CA ASN A 83 -13.55 18.22 -4.57
C ASN A 83 -14.88 18.95 -4.43
N LYS A 84 -15.68 18.63 -3.41
CA LYS A 84 -16.92 19.34 -3.12
C LYS A 84 -16.64 20.79 -2.75
N LYS A 85 -15.69 21.03 -1.83
CA LYS A 85 -15.29 22.39 -1.41
C LYS A 85 -14.67 23.17 -2.59
N ARG A 86 -13.81 22.54 -3.40
CA ARG A 86 -13.27 23.12 -4.63
C ARG A 86 -14.38 23.57 -5.59
N LYS A 87 -15.37 22.72 -5.88
CA LYS A 87 -16.50 23.06 -6.76
C LYS A 87 -17.35 24.19 -6.19
N GLN A 88 -17.51 24.25 -4.86
CA GLN A 88 -18.22 25.35 -4.20
C GLN A 88 -17.47 26.67 -4.37
N LEU A 89 -16.16 26.71 -4.11
CA LEU A 89 -15.32 27.89 -4.30
C LEU A 89 -15.37 28.40 -5.75
N VAL A 90 -15.18 27.51 -6.72
CA VAL A 90 -15.24 27.87 -8.15
C VAL A 90 -16.61 28.45 -8.52
N ARG A 91 -17.71 27.91 -7.99
CA ARG A 91 -19.07 28.44 -8.25
C ARG A 91 -19.31 29.79 -7.59
N GLN A 92 -18.92 29.92 -6.32
CA GLN A 92 -19.12 31.13 -5.52
C GLN A 92 -18.36 32.32 -6.11
N PHE A 93 -17.16 32.09 -6.63
CA PHE A 93 -16.29 33.12 -7.16
C PHE A 93 -16.22 33.13 -8.70
N HIS A 94 -17.24 32.57 -9.37
CA HIS A 94 -17.37 32.58 -10.83
C HIS A 94 -16.09 32.17 -11.61
N GLY A 95 -15.37 31.18 -11.10
CA GLY A 95 -14.13 30.67 -11.69
C GLY A 95 -12.83 31.21 -11.08
N ASN A 96 -12.88 32.28 -10.29
CA ASN A 96 -11.70 32.96 -9.75
C ASN A 96 -11.70 33.00 -8.20
N PRO A 97 -11.57 31.85 -7.53
CA PRO A 97 -11.55 31.81 -6.06
C PRO A 97 -10.34 32.57 -5.48
N PRO A 98 -10.50 33.27 -4.34
CA PRO A 98 -9.41 33.92 -3.63
C PRO A 98 -8.33 32.92 -3.23
N THR A 99 -7.08 33.36 -3.26
CA THR A 99 -5.92 32.52 -2.95
C THR A 99 -5.90 32.06 -1.49
N ASP A 100 -6.47 32.84 -0.57
CA ASP A 100 -6.60 32.47 0.85
C ASP A 100 -7.57 31.28 1.03
N ASP A 101 -8.70 31.26 0.34
CA ASP A 101 -9.66 30.15 0.37
C ASP A 101 -9.04 28.86 -0.21
N ILE A 102 -8.23 29.00 -1.26
CA ILE A 102 -7.47 27.89 -1.84
C ILE A 102 -6.43 27.39 -0.84
N ALA A 103 -5.67 28.29 -0.21
CA ALA A 103 -4.66 27.94 0.79
C ALA A 103 -5.29 27.22 1.99
N GLU A 104 -6.44 27.69 2.47
CA GLU A 104 -7.19 27.03 3.55
C GLU A 104 -7.70 25.64 3.14
N LEU A 105 -8.21 25.49 1.91
CA LEU A 105 -8.61 24.18 1.37
C LEU A 105 -7.41 23.22 1.36
N LEU A 106 -6.27 23.65 0.80
CA LEU A 106 -5.05 22.85 0.74
C LEU A 106 -4.56 22.47 2.14
N LEU A 107 -4.48 23.43 3.06
CA LEU A 107 -4.07 23.22 4.44
C LEU A 107 -4.91 22.15 5.13
N ASN A 108 -6.23 22.25 5.03
CA ASN A 108 -7.16 21.27 5.60
C ASN A 108 -7.04 19.90 4.94
N THR A 109 -6.86 19.85 3.62
CA THR A 109 -6.67 18.58 2.91
C THR A 109 -5.37 17.90 3.33
N CYS A 110 -4.26 18.64 3.42
CA CYS A 110 -2.96 18.13 3.87
C CYS A 110 -2.99 17.69 5.34
N ASP A 111 -3.58 18.48 6.25
CA ASP A 111 -3.71 18.10 7.67
C ASP A 111 -4.50 16.79 7.81
N ASN A 112 -5.63 16.67 7.10
CA ASN A 112 -6.42 15.44 7.12
C ASN A 112 -5.68 14.25 6.50
N ALA A 113 -4.97 14.43 5.38
CA ALA A 113 -4.19 13.37 4.76
C ALA A 113 -3.09 12.85 5.71
N LEU A 114 -2.36 13.76 6.37
CA LEU A 114 -1.35 13.40 7.37
C LEU A 114 -1.98 12.69 8.56
N ARG A 115 -3.16 13.12 9.03
CA ARG A 115 -3.91 12.41 10.07
C ARG A 115 -4.27 10.99 9.68
N GLN A 116 -4.71 10.76 8.44
CA GLN A 116 -4.99 9.40 7.98
C GLN A 116 -3.72 8.55 7.94
N GLN A 117 -2.64 9.09 7.38
CA GLN A 117 -1.35 8.39 7.32
C GLN A 117 -0.82 8.01 8.71
N ARG A 118 -0.91 8.92 9.68
CA ARG A 118 -0.41 8.71 11.04
C ARG A 118 -1.23 7.73 11.87
N ASN A 119 -2.50 7.54 11.51
CA ASN A 119 -3.44 6.66 12.19
C ASN A 119 -3.62 5.32 11.49
N ALA A 120 -2.82 5.03 10.45
CA ALA A 120 -2.87 3.77 9.71
C ALA A 120 -1.78 2.79 10.19
N CYS A 121 -2.01 1.50 9.96
CA CYS A 121 -1.09 0.40 10.21
C CYS A 121 -1.21 -0.68 9.11
N ILE A 122 -0.24 -1.59 9.04
CA ILE A 122 -0.19 -2.63 7.99
C ILE A 122 -1.48 -3.48 7.98
N MET A 123 -2.00 -3.83 9.15
CA MET A 123 -3.20 -4.64 9.26
C MET A 123 -4.46 -3.93 8.73
N ASP A 124 -4.47 -2.61 8.59
CA ASP A 124 -5.61 -1.91 7.96
C ASP A 124 -5.78 -2.32 6.49
N ILE A 125 -4.68 -2.58 5.78
CA ILE A 125 -4.70 -3.10 4.40
C ILE A 125 -5.34 -4.49 4.38
N VAL A 126 -4.88 -5.37 5.28
CA VAL A 126 -5.36 -6.75 5.39
C VAL A 126 -6.84 -6.78 5.75
N SER A 127 -7.27 -5.98 6.73
CA SER A 127 -8.66 -5.87 7.14
C SER A 127 -9.55 -5.25 6.04
N SER A 128 -9.03 -4.28 5.28
CA SER A 128 -9.75 -3.72 4.12
C SER A 128 -9.94 -4.78 3.02
N LEU A 129 -8.92 -5.60 2.73
CA LEU A 129 -9.02 -6.70 1.77
C LEU A 129 -10.03 -7.75 2.25
N GLU A 130 -9.93 -8.17 3.52
CA GLU A 130 -10.83 -9.17 4.09
C GLU A 130 -12.29 -8.69 4.06
N GLN A 131 -12.55 -7.43 4.42
CA GLN A 131 -13.89 -6.86 4.36
C GLN A 131 -14.43 -6.79 2.92
N GLY A 132 -13.59 -6.41 1.95
CA GLY A 132 -13.95 -6.36 0.54
C GLY A 132 -14.25 -7.75 -0.06
N ALA A 133 -13.44 -8.76 0.28
CA ALA A 133 -13.61 -10.10 -0.26
C ALA A 133 -14.69 -10.91 0.47
N PHE A 134 -14.65 -10.95 1.81
CA PHE A 134 -15.40 -11.88 2.66
C PHE A 134 -16.43 -11.22 3.58
N GLY A 135 -16.41 -9.89 3.73
CA GLY A 135 -17.28 -9.18 4.67
C GLY A 135 -18.78 -9.29 4.37
N ASN A 136 -19.59 -8.59 5.15
CA ASN A 136 -21.05 -8.60 4.99
C ASN A 136 -21.53 -8.16 3.60
N ASN A 137 -20.74 -7.38 2.86
CA ASN A 137 -21.01 -7.02 1.47
C ASN A 137 -19.91 -7.53 0.52
N GLY A 138 -19.15 -8.54 0.96
CA GLY A 138 -18.00 -9.07 0.25
C GLY A 138 -18.36 -9.66 -1.11
N HIS A 139 -17.39 -9.64 -2.02
CA HIS A 139 -17.59 -10.03 -3.42
C HIS A 139 -17.62 -11.55 -3.64
N ILE A 140 -16.96 -12.35 -2.79
CA ILE A 140 -16.90 -13.82 -2.97
C ILE A 140 -18.29 -14.45 -2.92
N LYS A 141 -19.14 -14.05 -1.97
CA LYS A 141 -20.51 -14.58 -1.88
C LYS A 141 -21.42 -14.17 -3.04
N LYS A 142 -21.01 -13.20 -3.87
CA LYS A 142 -21.77 -12.71 -5.03
C LYS A 142 -21.34 -13.38 -6.34
N ILE A 143 -20.24 -14.14 -6.35
CA ILE A 143 -19.74 -14.86 -7.53
C ILE A 143 -20.83 -15.68 -8.25
N PRO A 144 -21.70 -16.46 -7.57
CA PRO A 144 -22.75 -17.19 -8.26
C PRO A 144 -23.70 -16.30 -9.08
N ALA A 145 -24.00 -15.09 -8.58
CA ALA A 145 -24.81 -14.12 -9.31
C ALA A 145 -24.04 -13.54 -10.51
N TYR A 146 -22.74 -13.29 -10.36
CA TYR A 146 -21.87 -12.80 -11.43
C TYR A 146 -21.82 -13.79 -12.59
N LEU A 147 -21.59 -15.07 -12.30
CA LEU A 147 -21.59 -16.14 -13.29
C LEU A 147 -22.94 -16.25 -14.02
N CYS A 148 -24.05 -16.20 -13.29
CA CYS A 148 -25.38 -16.25 -13.88
C CYS A 148 -25.65 -15.07 -14.84
N ASN A 149 -25.19 -13.87 -14.48
CA ASN A 149 -25.32 -12.70 -15.33
C ASN A 149 -24.50 -12.80 -16.61
N LEU A 150 -23.26 -13.29 -16.52
CA LEU A 150 -22.37 -13.50 -17.67
C LEU A 150 -23.00 -14.49 -18.67
N GLN A 151 -23.47 -15.65 -18.18
CA GLN A 151 -24.10 -16.68 -19.01
C GLN A 151 -25.36 -16.18 -19.73
N ARG A 152 -26.19 -15.36 -19.06
CA ARG A 152 -27.39 -14.77 -19.68
C ARG A 152 -27.05 -13.78 -20.80
N ARG A 153 -25.92 -13.09 -20.71
CA ARG A 153 -25.57 -11.95 -21.57
C ARG A 153 -24.73 -12.36 -22.79
N TYR A 154 -23.80 -13.30 -22.64
CA TYR A 154 -22.69 -13.51 -23.57
C TYR A 154 -22.52 -14.95 -24.10
N ARG A 155 -23.62 -15.73 -24.15
CA ARG A 155 -23.75 -17.12 -24.66
C ARG A 155 -23.57 -18.23 -23.62
N THR A 156 -24.23 -19.36 -23.86
CA THR A 156 -24.31 -20.52 -22.95
C THR A 156 -23.18 -21.53 -23.14
N ASP A 157 -22.42 -21.46 -24.22
CA ASP A 157 -21.38 -22.44 -24.61
C ASP A 157 -19.94 -21.99 -24.32
N ALA A 158 -19.73 -20.71 -23.98
CA ALA A 158 -18.41 -20.19 -23.63
C ALA A 158 -17.93 -20.76 -22.28
N THR A 159 -16.63 -21.04 -22.18
CA THR A 159 -15.98 -21.26 -20.88
C THR A 159 -15.97 -19.94 -20.12
N VAL A 160 -16.64 -19.90 -18.96
CA VAL A 160 -16.74 -18.71 -18.12
C VAL A 160 -15.73 -18.82 -16.98
N GLU A 161 -14.83 -17.84 -16.91
CA GLU A 161 -13.89 -17.65 -15.81
C GLU A 161 -14.30 -16.40 -15.00
N ILE A 162 -13.93 -16.36 -13.73
CA ILE A 162 -14.21 -15.23 -12.83
C ILE A 162 -12.94 -14.75 -12.14
N GLY A 163 -12.79 -13.44 -11.96
CA GLY A 163 -11.67 -12.86 -11.26
C GLY A 163 -12.00 -11.57 -10.54
N PHE A 164 -11.01 -11.08 -9.80
CA PHE A 164 -11.07 -9.78 -9.14
C PHE A 164 -10.00 -8.83 -9.65
N VAL A 165 -10.38 -7.57 -9.84
CA VAL A 165 -9.45 -6.44 -9.97
C VAL A 165 -9.40 -5.74 -8.62
N ILE A 166 -8.27 -5.86 -7.94
CA ILE A 166 -8.07 -5.35 -6.59
C ILE A 166 -7.15 -4.12 -6.65
N GLU A 167 -7.75 -2.95 -6.41
CA GLU A 167 -7.07 -1.66 -6.40
C GLU A 167 -6.57 -1.32 -5.00
N PHE A 168 -5.25 -1.42 -4.76
CA PHE A 168 -4.63 -1.08 -3.49
C PHE A 168 -4.19 0.38 -3.45
N HIS A 169 -4.55 1.10 -2.39
CA HIS A 169 -4.07 2.45 -2.12
C HIS A 169 -3.28 2.48 -0.81
N THR A 170 -1.96 2.55 -0.95
CA THR A 170 -1.05 2.37 0.20
C THR A 170 -0.02 3.46 0.30
N ASN A 171 0.48 3.65 1.52
CA ASN A 171 1.59 4.53 1.82
C ASN A 171 2.50 3.79 2.79
N LEU A 172 3.43 3.05 2.19
CA LEU A 172 4.40 2.19 2.87
C LEU A 172 5.82 2.65 2.59
N GLN A 173 6.00 3.89 2.11
CA GLN A 173 7.31 4.43 1.75
C GLN A 173 8.25 4.44 2.97
N ASN A 174 9.55 4.36 2.69
CA ASN A 174 10.63 4.41 3.68
C ASN A 174 10.72 3.19 4.62
N LEU A 175 10.02 2.10 4.29
CA LEU A 175 10.36 0.79 4.85
C LEU A 175 11.55 0.20 4.11
N PHE A 176 12.26 -0.71 4.75
CA PHE A 176 13.44 -1.38 4.19
C PHE A 176 13.07 -2.79 3.78
N LEU A 177 12.89 -3.01 2.48
CA LEU A 177 12.63 -4.32 1.92
C LEU A 177 13.97 -5.03 1.70
N ASN A 178 14.14 -6.18 2.34
CA ASN A 178 15.33 -7.02 2.24
C ASN A 178 14.94 -8.31 1.51
N THR A 179 15.55 -8.51 0.34
CA THR A 179 15.36 -9.70 -0.51
C THR A 179 16.71 -10.36 -0.78
N ALA A 180 16.71 -11.42 -1.59
CA ALA A 180 17.94 -12.04 -2.06
C ALA A 180 18.77 -11.09 -2.96
N GLU A 181 18.13 -10.13 -3.65
CA GLU A 181 18.83 -9.14 -4.47
C GLU A 181 19.48 -8.03 -3.64
N GLY A 182 19.07 -7.86 -2.38
CA GLY A 182 19.65 -6.89 -1.45
C GLY A 182 18.58 -6.12 -0.68
N THR A 183 18.99 -4.98 -0.13
CA THR A 183 18.10 -4.09 0.61
C THR A 183 17.72 -2.89 -0.27
N THR A 184 16.43 -2.57 -0.33
CA THR A 184 15.91 -1.35 -0.96
C THR A 184 15.00 -0.60 0.01
N ARG A 185 14.80 0.70 -0.24
CA ARG A 185 13.76 1.48 0.44
C ARG A 185 12.50 1.46 -0.40
N THR A 186 11.37 1.19 0.23
CA THR A 186 10.10 1.18 -0.47
C THR A 186 9.73 2.56 -0.98
N TYR A 187 9.28 2.64 -2.23
CA TYR A 187 8.81 3.89 -2.83
C TYR A 187 7.30 4.10 -2.64
N ASN A 188 6.81 5.27 -3.01
CA ASN A 188 5.42 5.64 -2.83
C ASN A 188 4.51 4.75 -3.69
N GLY A 189 3.53 4.08 -3.07
CA GLY A 189 2.62 3.14 -3.73
C GLY A 189 3.14 1.71 -3.93
N GLU A 190 4.41 1.44 -3.60
CA GLU A 190 4.93 0.07 -3.59
C GLU A 190 4.28 -0.76 -2.48
N LEU A 191 3.88 -1.99 -2.81
CA LEU A 191 3.21 -2.90 -1.89
C LEU A 191 4.04 -4.17 -1.70
N PRO A 192 4.91 -4.22 -0.67
CA PRO A 192 5.52 -5.47 -0.24
C PRO A 192 4.44 -6.51 0.05
N MET A 193 4.65 -7.74 -0.44
CA MET A 193 3.70 -8.82 -0.28
C MET A 193 3.78 -9.40 1.13
N PHE A 194 3.28 -8.67 2.13
CA PHE A 194 3.33 -9.10 3.52
C PHE A 194 2.66 -10.47 3.71
N THR A 195 3.19 -11.30 4.61
CA THR A 195 2.70 -12.67 4.83
C THR A 195 1.19 -12.73 5.05
N GLU A 196 0.63 -11.84 5.86
CA GLU A 196 -0.81 -11.78 6.13
C GLU A 196 -1.63 -11.40 4.88
N LEU A 197 -1.10 -10.49 4.05
CA LEU A 197 -1.72 -10.12 2.79
C LEU A 197 -1.68 -11.28 1.79
N TYR A 198 -0.54 -11.95 1.68
CA TYR A 198 -0.36 -13.15 0.85
C TYR A 198 -1.35 -14.25 1.24
N GLU A 199 -1.48 -14.52 2.54
CA GLU A 199 -2.41 -15.53 3.07
C GLU A 199 -3.88 -15.20 2.74
N GLN A 200 -4.27 -13.92 2.83
CA GLN A 200 -5.62 -13.50 2.42
C GLN A 200 -5.84 -13.65 0.91
N LEU A 201 -4.86 -13.26 0.08
CA LEU A 201 -4.93 -13.47 -1.37
C LEU A 201 -5.00 -14.96 -1.74
N ASN A 202 -4.24 -15.82 -1.05
CA ASN A 202 -4.32 -17.28 -1.21
C ASN A 202 -5.68 -17.86 -0.79
N ARG A 203 -6.38 -17.20 0.14
CA ARG A 203 -7.74 -17.59 0.52
C ARG A 203 -8.75 -17.15 -0.53
N ILE A 204 -8.54 -15.98 -1.13
CA ILE A 204 -9.36 -15.45 -2.24
C ILE A 204 -9.21 -16.34 -3.48
N SER A 205 -7.98 -16.70 -3.86
CA SER A 205 -7.64 -17.48 -5.06
C SER A 205 -8.35 -18.83 -5.14
N LYS A 206 -8.79 -19.39 -4.01
CA LYS A 206 -9.61 -20.62 -3.97
C LYS A 206 -11.02 -20.46 -4.54
N ASN A 207 -11.45 -19.23 -4.83
CA ASN A 207 -12.81 -18.91 -5.28
C ASN A 207 -12.85 -18.26 -6.67
N VAL A 208 -11.69 -17.94 -7.25
CA VAL A 208 -11.58 -17.18 -8.49
C VAL A 208 -10.47 -17.78 -9.37
N ASP A 209 -10.60 -17.58 -10.67
CA ASP A 209 -9.61 -17.99 -11.68
C ASP A 209 -8.48 -16.95 -11.82
N TRP A 210 -8.78 -15.68 -11.56
CA TRP A 210 -7.86 -14.57 -11.75
C TRP A 210 -7.85 -13.58 -10.59
N ILE A 211 -6.68 -13.07 -10.25
CA ILE A 211 -6.52 -11.89 -9.39
C ILE A 211 -5.62 -10.90 -10.11
N VAL A 212 -6.15 -9.71 -10.41
CA VAL A 212 -5.40 -8.57 -10.89
C VAL A 212 -5.12 -7.66 -9.70
N LEU A 213 -3.84 -7.48 -9.37
CA LEU A 213 -3.39 -6.56 -8.33
C LEU A 213 -2.93 -5.27 -9.01
N ALA A 214 -3.47 -4.14 -8.58
CA ALA A 214 -3.02 -2.82 -9.03
C ALA A 214 -2.79 -1.94 -7.80
N SER A 215 -1.54 -1.58 -7.54
CA SER A 215 -1.13 -0.77 -6.39
C SER A 215 -0.83 0.66 -6.80
N TYR A 216 -1.38 1.59 -6.03
CA TYR A 216 -1.28 3.03 -6.21
C TYR A 216 -0.83 3.66 -4.90
N PRO A 217 -0.16 4.83 -4.98
CA PRO A 217 0.00 5.68 -3.82
C PRO A 217 -1.35 6.00 -3.18
N ALA A 218 -1.36 6.14 -1.85
CA ALA A 218 -2.59 6.39 -1.11
C ALA A 218 -3.32 7.68 -1.52
N LEU A 219 -2.62 8.65 -2.11
CA LEU A 219 -3.16 9.99 -2.42
C LEU A 219 -3.07 10.37 -3.90
N THR A 220 -2.51 9.50 -4.77
CA THR A 220 -2.41 9.76 -6.21
C THR A 220 -3.00 8.60 -7.01
N PHE A 221 -3.03 8.74 -8.34
CA PHE A 221 -3.74 7.82 -9.24
C PHE A 221 -2.83 7.14 -10.26
N ASP A 222 -1.52 7.35 -10.17
CA ASP A 222 -0.56 6.69 -11.04
C ASP A 222 -0.21 5.32 -10.48
N ILE A 223 -0.27 4.29 -11.33
CA ILE A 223 0.04 2.93 -10.90
C ILE A 223 1.53 2.85 -10.53
N ALA A 224 1.78 2.31 -9.34
CA ALA A 224 3.13 2.12 -8.81
C ALA A 224 3.63 0.69 -9.04
N GLN A 225 2.72 -0.28 -9.00
CA GLN A 225 3.04 -1.71 -9.13
C GLN A 225 1.79 -2.48 -9.55
N ALA A 226 1.93 -3.48 -10.39
CA ALA A 226 0.84 -4.39 -10.74
C ALA A 226 1.32 -5.84 -10.88
N ALA A 227 0.37 -6.77 -10.77
CA ALA A 227 0.57 -8.18 -11.07
C ALA A 227 -0.75 -8.83 -11.51
N ILE A 228 -0.65 -9.82 -12.39
CA ILE A 228 -1.81 -10.61 -12.84
C ILE A 228 -1.54 -12.06 -12.47
N ILE A 229 -2.32 -12.56 -11.53
CA ILE A 229 -2.11 -13.85 -10.89
C ILE A 229 -3.09 -14.87 -11.46
N ASP A 230 -2.56 -15.92 -12.06
CA ASP A 230 -3.33 -17.09 -12.46
C ASP A 230 -3.61 -17.96 -11.23
N CYS A 231 -4.89 -18.11 -10.88
CA CYS A 231 -5.35 -18.92 -9.76
C CYS A 231 -5.92 -20.27 -10.23
N ARG A 232 -6.10 -20.45 -11.53
CA ARG A 232 -6.69 -21.66 -12.12
C ARG A 232 -5.86 -22.87 -11.73
N ASN A 233 -6.53 -24.00 -11.53
CA ASN A 233 -5.90 -25.27 -11.18
C ASN A 233 -4.99 -25.21 -9.93
N GLY A 234 -5.16 -24.21 -9.05
CA GLY A 234 -4.35 -24.05 -7.85
C GLY A 234 -2.96 -23.44 -8.10
N GLU A 235 -2.75 -22.77 -9.23
CA GLU A 235 -1.46 -22.20 -9.61
C GLU A 235 -1.09 -20.89 -8.89
N PHE A 236 -1.95 -20.38 -8.00
CA PHE A 236 -1.75 -19.11 -7.26
C PHE A 236 -0.32 -18.92 -6.74
N SER A 237 0.20 -19.88 -5.95
CA SER A 237 1.53 -19.74 -5.34
C SER A 237 2.65 -19.68 -6.37
N LYS A 238 2.55 -20.45 -7.46
CA LYS A 238 3.55 -20.48 -8.52
C LYS A 238 3.50 -19.19 -9.35
N SER A 239 2.30 -18.70 -9.66
CA SER A 239 2.12 -17.45 -10.40
C SER A 239 2.65 -16.25 -9.61
N MET A 240 2.44 -16.23 -8.29
CA MET A 240 3.04 -15.23 -7.39
C MET A 240 4.58 -15.33 -7.35
N GLU A 241 5.12 -16.55 -7.16
CA GLU A 241 6.57 -16.79 -7.09
C GLU A 241 7.29 -16.35 -8.37
N ARG A 242 6.77 -16.71 -9.55
CA ARG A 242 7.33 -16.35 -10.87
C ARG A 242 7.27 -14.84 -11.16
N GLN A 243 6.41 -14.11 -10.45
CA GLN A 243 6.33 -12.65 -10.50
C GLN A 243 7.10 -11.97 -9.36
N GLY A 244 7.89 -12.72 -8.56
CA GLY A 244 8.70 -12.18 -7.47
C GLY A 244 7.90 -11.77 -6.24
N LEU A 245 6.64 -12.19 -6.13
CA LEU A 245 5.73 -11.81 -5.03
C LEU A 245 5.79 -12.82 -3.88
N ALA A 246 6.99 -13.04 -3.34
CA ALA A 246 7.19 -13.92 -2.20
C ALA A 246 6.64 -13.30 -0.90
N PRO A 247 6.12 -14.11 0.04
CA PRO A 247 5.68 -13.61 1.35
C PRO A 247 6.80 -12.92 2.12
N VAL A 248 6.58 -11.67 2.53
CA VAL A 248 7.54 -10.83 3.25
C VAL A 248 7.12 -10.68 4.71
N THR A 249 8.04 -10.95 5.65
CA THR A 249 7.76 -10.72 7.08
C THR A 249 7.95 -9.26 7.45
N TYR A 250 6.93 -8.62 8.04
CA TYR A 250 7.06 -7.24 8.56
C TYR A 250 7.70 -7.21 9.97
N LEU A 251 8.73 -6.38 10.14
CA LEU A 251 9.49 -6.22 11.38
C LEU A 251 9.52 -4.77 11.86
N GLY A 252 8.82 -4.49 12.96
CA GLY A 252 8.84 -3.19 13.62
C GLY A 252 7.49 -2.78 14.21
N LEU A 253 7.42 -1.56 14.73
CA LEU A 253 6.14 -0.92 15.09
C LEU A 253 5.29 -0.67 13.85
N GLY A 254 3.98 -0.42 14.00
CA GLY A 254 3.12 -0.09 12.85
C GLY A 254 2.41 -1.29 12.21
N ARG A 255 2.62 -2.52 12.71
CA ARG A 255 1.96 -3.72 12.19
C ARG A 255 0.46 -3.73 12.48
N THR A 256 0.10 -3.78 13.76
CA THR A 256 -1.29 -3.91 14.25
C THR A 256 -1.84 -2.63 14.88
N SER A 257 -1.00 -1.62 15.04
CA SER A 257 -1.37 -0.33 15.62
C SER A 257 -0.50 0.77 15.03
N PRO A 258 -1.04 1.99 14.83
CA PRO A 258 -0.28 3.07 14.21
C PRO A 258 0.94 3.45 15.03
N VAL A 259 2.04 3.81 14.35
CA VAL A 259 3.31 4.14 15.01
C VAL A 259 3.19 5.43 15.83
N ALA A 260 2.60 6.47 15.25
CA ALA A 260 2.55 7.80 15.86
C ALA A 260 1.16 8.43 15.67
N PRO A 261 0.12 7.82 16.28
CA PRO A 261 -1.26 8.25 16.08
C PRO A 261 -1.45 9.70 16.50
N ILE A 262 -2.28 10.41 15.75
CA ILE A 262 -2.66 11.78 16.11
C ILE A 262 -3.84 11.71 17.06
N ARG A 263 -3.61 12.05 18.33
CA ARG A 263 -4.68 12.14 19.34
C ARG A 263 -5.47 13.44 19.15
N LYS A 264 -6.79 13.39 19.38
CA LYS A 264 -7.70 14.53 19.24
C LYS A 264 -7.52 15.65 20.29
N SER A 265 -6.45 15.67 21.07
CA SER A 265 -6.27 16.67 22.12
C SER A 265 -4.84 17.20 22.22
N LYS A 266 -4.69 18.46 21.83
CA LYS A 266 -4.21 19.58 22.67
C LYS A 266 -4.51 20.87 21.90
N GLU A 267 -5.29 21.76 22.49
CA GLU A 267 -5.76 23.04 21.95
C GLU A 267 -4.64 24.06 21.60
N ASN A 268 -3.36 23.66 21.58
CA ASN A 268 -2.23 24.59 21.62
C ASN A 268 -1.31 24.56 20.39
N GLN A 269 -1.62 23.81 19.33
CA GLN A 269 -0.92 23.96 18.04
C GLN A 269 -1.94 24.14 16.92
N ALA A 270 -2.02 25.38 16.42
CA ALA A 270 -2.89 25.73 15.32
C ALA A 270 -2.19 25.46 13.99
N THR A 271 -2.81 24.61 13.18
CA THR A 271 -2.53 24.53 11.75
C THR A 271 -2.90 25.89 11.13
N SER A 272 -2.00 26.51 10.37
CA SER A 272 -2.19 27.86 9.81
C SER A 272 -1.56 27.99 8.43
N TYR A 273 -2.00 29.00 7.69
CA TYR A 273 -1.35 29.44 6.46
C TYR A 273 -0.94 30.91 6.63
N THR A 274 0.24 31.25 6.12
CA THR A 274 0.72 32.63 6.10
C THR A 274 1.17 32.99 4.70
N LYS A 275 0.83 34.20 4.27
CA LYS A 275 1.28 34.74 2.99
C LYS A 275 2.73 35.17 3.14
N LYS A 276 3.60 34.82 2.18
CA LYS A 276 5.02 35.18 2.24
C LYS A 276 5.20 36.71 2.17
N GLU A 277 4.39 37.36 1.35
CA GLU A 277 4.32 38.82 1.17
C GLU A 277 2.88 39.23 0.84
N GLU A 278 2.42 40.43 1.26
CA GLU A 278 1.04 40.92 1.07
C GLU A 278 0.53 40.83 -0.37
N ASN A 279 1.40 40.95 -1.38
CA ASN A 279 1.05 40.92 -2.81
C ASN A 279 1.49 39.64 -3.54
N SER A 280 2.05 38.65 -2.83
CA SER A 280 2.49 37.39 -3.45
C SER A 280 1.33 36.40 -3.65
N HIS A 281 1.53 35.38 -4.47
CA HIS A 281 0.64 34.21 -4.53
C HIS A 281 1.26 33.01 -3.79
N THR A 282 2.23 33.29 -2.91
CA THR A 282 3.06 32.29 -2.23
C THR A 282 2.65 32.19 -0.77
N TYR A 283 2.34 30.97 -0.35
CA TYR A 283 1.85 30.67 1.00
C TYR A 283 2.77 29.66 1.68
N HIS A 284 3.06 29.90 2.95
CA HIS A 284 3.65 28.93 3.85
C HIS A 284 2.53 28.25 4.63
N LEU A 285 2.41 26.93 4.45
CA LEU A 285 1.45 26.10 5.18
C LEU A 285 2.16 25.47 6.38
N MET A 286 1.70 25.76 7.58
CA MET A 286 2.22 25.16 8.81
C MET A 286 1.17 24.20 9.36
N ILE A 287 1.53 22.92 9.43
CA ILE A 287 0.65 21.87 9.96
C ILE A 287 1.12 21.50 11.36
N ALA A 288 0.21 21.57 12.33
CA ALA A 288 0.50 21.24 13.71
C ALA A 288 0.88 19.76 13.87
N ASN A 289 2.05 19.50 14.49
CA ASN A 289 2.50 18.13 14.73
C ASN A 289 1.95 17.63 16.08
N ASN A 290 0.72 17.12 16.04
CA ASN A 290 0.03 16.55 17.19
C ASN A 290 0.18 15.01 17.29
N SER A 291 1.20 14.44 16.66
CA SER A 291 1.48 13.02 16.71
C SER A 291 2.05 12.61 18.06
N ASP A 292 1.52 11.51 18.61
CA ASP A 292 2.06 10.86 19.79
C ASP A 292 3.18 9.91 19.38
N TYR A 293 4.37 10.47 19.10
CA TYR A 293 5.52 9.66 18.69
C TYR A 293 5.93 8.69 19.81
N PRO A 294 6.31 7.45 19.47
CA PRO A 294 6.88 6.54 20.44
C PRO A 294 8.12 7.17 21.06
N LYS A 295 8.25 7.05 22.38
CA LYS A 295 9.47 7.47 23.06
C LYS A 295 10.68 6.70 22.49
N PRO A 296 11.88 7.30 22.44
CA PRO A 296 13.08 6.65 21.91
C PRO A 296 13.36 5.27 22.52
N GLU A 297 13.06 5.09 23.80
CA GLU A 297 13.25 3.82 24.51
C GLU A 297 12.34 2.72 23.93
N ASN A 298 11.10 3.06 23.55
CA ASN A 298 10.16 2.12 22.93
C ASN A 298 10.61 1.73 21.52
N LEU A 299 11.15 2.68 20.75
CA LEU A 299 11.73 2.40 19.42
C LEU A 299 12.93 1.47 19.54
N MET A 300 13.83 1.73 20.49
CA MET A 300 15.00 0.90 20.77
C MET A 300 14.58 -0.49 21.24
N GLU A 301 13.65 -0.59 22.18
CA GLU A 301 13.17 -1.86 22.72
C GLU A 301 12.52 -2.74 21.65
N ASN A 302 11.72 -2.15 20.76
CA ASN A 302 11.17 -2.83 19.60
C ASN A 302 12.28 -3.29 18.64
N ALA A 303 13.23 -2.41 18.31
CA ALA A 303 14.33 -2.76 17.42
C ALA A 303 15.21 -3.89 17.99
N LEU A 304 15.54 -3.85 19.28
CA LEU A 304 16.28 -4.91 19.97
C LEU A 304 15.54 -6.26 19.93
N SER A 305 14.21 -6.24 19.91
CA SER A 305 13.37 -7.44 19.88
C SER A 305 13.19 -8.01 18.47
N GLU A 306 13.15 -7.16 17.44
CA GLU A 306 12.89 -7.57 16.05
C GLU A 306 14.16 -7.78 15.22
N ALA A 307 15.27 -7.09 15.50
CA ALA A 307 16.55 -7.27 14.79
C ALA A 307 17.09 -8.71 14.83
N PRO A 308 16.97 -9.48 15.94
CA PRO A 308 17.33 -10.90 15.94
C PRO A 308 16.54 -11.72 14.91
N LYS A 309 15.26 -11.41 14.71
CA LYS A 309 14.41 -12.07 13.71
C LYS A 309 14.84 -11.70 12.30
N ALA A 310 15.19 -10.43 12.07
CA ALA A 310 15.76 -9.99 10.80
C ALA A 310 17.04 -10.78 10.44
N LEU A 311 17.95 -10.96 11.39
CA LEU A 311 19.17 -11.76 11.22
C LEU A 311 18.85 -13.23 10.88
N GLN A 312 17.88 -13.84 11.57
CA GLN A 312 17.45 -15.21 11.31
C GLN A 312 16.83 -15.37 9.92
N LEU A 313 15.97 -14.43 9.50
CA LEU A 313 15.35 -14.43 8.18
C LEU A 313 16.41 -14.26 7.08
N ALA A 314 17.33 -13.31 7.24
CA ALA A 314 18.44 -13.11 6.32
C ALA A 314 19.31 -14.37 6.19
N THR A 315 19.66 -15.02 7.31
CA THR A 315 20.45 -16.26 7.32
C THR A 315 19.72 -17.40 6.62
N ALA A 316 18.39 -17.44 6.71
CA ALA A 316 17.55 -18.42 6.05
C ALA A 316 17.22 -18.07 4.58
N GLY A 317 17.73 -16.96 4.05
CA GLY A 317 17.40 -16.47 2.70
C GLY A 317 15.94 -16.07 2.53
N LYS A 318 15.24 -15.70 3.62
CA LYS A 318 13.83 -15.32 3.61
C LYS A 318 13.68 -13.79 3.58
N PRO A 319 12.80 -13.26 2.71
CA PRO A 319 12.62 -11.81 2.62
C PRO A 319 11.90 -11.24 3.84
N PHE A 320 12.26 -10.02 4.20
CA PHE A 320 11.63 -9.28 5.29
C PHE A 320 11.60 -7.78 4.99
N CYS A 321 10.66 -7.10 5.60
CA CYS A 321 10.49 -5.66 5.48
C CYS A 321 10.61 -5.05 6.87
N ALA A 322 11.52 -4.11 7.07
CA ALA A 322 11.84 -3.57 8.38
C ALA A 322 11.55 -2.06 8.45
N THR A 323 11.15 -1.60 9.64
CA THR A 323 11.22 -0.17 9.97
C THR A 323 12.66 0.29 10.10
N GLN A 324 12.91 1.61 9.97
CA GLN A 324 14.26 2.19 10.02
C GLN A 324 15.07 1.77 11.26
N SER A 325 14.46 1.76 12.45
CA SER A 325 15.17 1.40 13.69
C SER A 325 15.58 -0.08 13.70
N VAL A 326 14.73 -0.98 13.20
CA VAL A 326 15.03 -2.40 13.08
C VAL A 326 16.13 -2.64 12.04
N GLN A 327 16.02 -2.00 10.87
CA GLN A 327 17.01 -2.12 9.80
C GLN A 327 18.40 -1.66 10.27
N MET A 328 18.47 -0.51 10.96
CA MET A 328 19.73 0.03 11.47
C MET A 328 20.42 -0.97 12.40
N LEU A 329 19.69 -1.56 13.36
CA LEU A 329 20.28 -2.55 14.26
C LEU A 329 20.68 -3.84 13.54
N TYR A 330 19.87 -4.30 12.58
CA TYR A 330 20.20 -5.45 11.74
C TYR A 330 21.53 -5.24 10.98
N GLU A 331 21.72 -4.08 10.33
CA GLU A 331 22.95 -3.77 9.60
C GLU A 331 24.15 -3.64 10.53
N ILE A 332 23.99 -2.96 11.68
CA ILE A 332 25.07 -2.83 12.67
C ILE A 332 25.52 -4.20 13.15
N CYS A 333 24.59 -5.08 13.55
CA CYS A 333 24.91 -6.43 14.02
C CYS A 333 25.59 -7.27 12.94
N THR A 334 25.13 -7.17 11.69
CA THR A 334 25.72 -7.88 10.55
C THR A 334 27.17 -7.44 10.33
N ARG A 335 27.44 -6.12 10.39
CA ARG A 335 28.78 -5.55 10.12
C ARG A 335 29.77 -5.68 11.28
N LEU A 336 29.28 -5.91 12.49
CA LEU A 336 30.13 -6.24 13.64
C LEU A 336 30.60 -7.70 13.66
N GLY A 337 30.15 -8.54 12.70
CA GLY A 337 30.72 -9.86 12.46
C GLY A 337 30.33 -10.93 13.49
N ASN A 338 29.36 -10.67 14.36
CA ASN A 338 28.88 -11.63 15.35
C ASN A 338 27.38 -12.02 15.21
N PRO A 339 26.89 -12.45 14.03
CA PRO A 339 25.47 -12.78 13.84
C PRO A 339 24.95 -13.85 14.80
N GLY A 340 25.78 -14.87 15.08
CA GLY A 340 25.41 -15.97 15.98
C GLY A 340 25.14 -15.52 17.42
N THR A 341 25.91 -14.55 17.94
CA THR A 341 25.60 -13.97 19.25
C THR A 341 24.40 -13.04 19.22
N ALA A 342 24.07 -12.42 18.07
CA ALA A 342 22.94 -11.50 17.91
C ALA A 342 21.59 -12.20 17.59
N ALA A 343 21.54 -13.53 17.70
CA ALA A 343 20.33 -14.33 17.49
C ALA A 343 19.23 -14.11 18.56
N THR A 344 19.54 -13.38 19.64
CA THR A 344 18.61 -13.00 20.70
C THR A 344 18.70 -11.51 21.01
N LYS A 345 17.69 -10.98 21.70
CA LYS A 345 17.65 -9.59 22.17
C LYS A 345 18.89 -9.23 23.01
N ASP A 346 19.21 -10.05 24.01
CA ASP A 346 20.40 -9.86 24.86
C ASP A 346 21.70 -9.95 24.04
N GLY A 347 21.68 -10.79 23.02
CA GLY A 347 22.72 -10.93 22.03
C GLY A 347 23.03 -9.66 21.26
N VAL A 348 21.98 -9.04 20.69
CA VAL A 348 22.06 -7.73 20.03
C VAL A 348 22.58 -6.69 21.03
N TYR A 349 22.03 -6.66 22.25
CA TYR A 349 22.45 -5.72 23.28
C TYR A 349 23.94 -5.84 23.64
N LYS A 350 24.44 -7.07 23.83
CA LYS A 350 25.87 -7.34 24.06
C LYS A 350 26.73 -6.92 22.88
N THR A 351 26.25 -7.19 21.66
CA THR A 351 26.95 -6.80 20.42
C THR A 351 27.12 -5.28 20.38
N LEU A 352 26.07 -4.51 20.67
CA LEU A 352 26.12 -3.05 20.68
C LEU A 352 27.07 -2.50 21.77
N ARG A 353 27.11 -3.14 22.95
CA ARG A 353 28.00 -2.74 24.05
C ARG A 353 29.46 -3.12 23.84
N SER A 354 29.74 -4.10 22.99
CA SER A 354 31.10 -4.61 22.80
C SER A 354 32.05 -3.58 22.17
N ASN A 355 31.54 -2.69 21.30
CA ASN A 355 32.35 -1.65 20.67
C ASN A 355 31.54 -0.37 20.39
N PRO A 356 31.31 0.48 21.42
CA PRO A 356 30.46 1.67 21.29
C PRO A 356 30.95 2.67 20.24
N ARG A 357 32.28 2.81 20.06
CA ARG A 357 32.86 3.68 19.04
C ARG A 357 32.53 3.20 17.64
N ARG A 358 32.64 1.89 17.38
CA ARG A 358 32.28 1.32 16.08
C ARG A 358 30.77 1.38 15.83
N VAL A 359 29.94 1.15 16.84
CA VAL A 359 28.48 1.30 16.72
C VAL A 359 28.11 2.71 16.30
N LYS A 360 28.66 3.74 16.95
CA LYS A 360 28.40 5.14 16.57
C LYS A 360 28.74 5.41 15.10
N LEU A 361 29.92 4.99 14.66
CA LEU A 361 30.35 5.13 13.27
C LEU A 361 29.40 4.40 12.30
N LEU A 362 28.95 3.19 12.65
CA LEU A 362 28.00 2.43 11.82
C LEU A 362 26.62 3.09 11.74
N CYS A 363 26.16 3.79 12.79
CA CYS A 363 24.94 4.61 12.73
C CYS A 363 25.10 5.78 11.76
N GLU A 364 26.23 6.49 11.82
CA GLU A 364 26.53 7.61 10.91
C GLU A 364 26.59 7.15 9.45
N GLU A 365 27.29 6.03 9.20
CA GLU A 365 27.36 5.41 7.87
C GLU A 365 25.97 4.94 7.36
N PHE A 366 25.09 4.49 8.26
CA PHE A 366 23.71 4.10 7.91
C PHE A 366 22.87 5.32 7.51
N GLU A 367 22.94 6.41 8.28
CA GLU A 367 22.25 7.66 7.96
C GLU A 367 22.69 8.25 6.63
N GLU A 368 23.99 8.22 6.34
CA GLU A 368 24.57 8.71 5.09
C GLU A 368 24.14 7.84 3.90
N ARG A 369 24.31 6.51 4.01
CA ARG A 369 23.92 5.54 2.97
C ARG A 369 22.48 5.72 2.54
N TRP A 370 21.59 5.91 3.51
CA TRP A 370 20.15 5.95 3.26
C TRP A 370 19.59 7.38 3.16
N GLN A 371 20.44 8.40 3.17
CA GLN A 371 20.06 9.81 3.05
C GLN A 371 18.93 10.18 4.02
N LEU A 372 19.12 9.83 5.29
CA LEU A 372 18.11 10.02 6.34
C LEU A 372 18.20 11.39 7.02
N LYS A 373 19.27 12.14 6.75
CA LYS A 373 19.37 13.53 7.18
C LYS A 373 18.47 14.38 6.29
N PRO A 374 17.65 15.28 6.86
CA PRO A 374 16.97 16.30 6.06
C PRO A 374 18.04 17.03 5.23
N THR A 375 17.84 17.10 3.92
CA THR A 375 18.51 18.11 3.11
C THR A 375 17.95 19.45 3.59
N ASP A 376 18.84 20.36 4.00
CA ASP A 376 18.50 21.74 4.33
C ASP A 376 18.12 22.48 3.03
N ASP A 377 16.96 22.15 2.45
CA ASP A 377 16.39 22.83 1.27
C ASP A 377 14.97 23.34 1.55
#